data_AF-A0A9Y6M7F4-F1
#
_entry.id   AF-A0A9Y6M7F4-F1
#
_cell.length_a   1.000
_cell.length_b   1.000
_cell.length_c   1.000
_cell.angle_alpha   90.00
_cell.angle_beta   90.00
_cell.angle_gamma   90.00
#
_symmetry.space_group_name_H-M   'P 1'
#
loop_
_entity.id
_entity.type
_entity.pdbx_description
1 polymer ?
#
loop_
_entity_poly.entity_id
_entity_poly.type
_entity_poly.pdbx_seq_one_letter_code
_entity_poly.pdbx_strand_id
1 'polypeptide(L)'
;MPEEWRVLKNKGGKWHLGLNCESRDDHCHHPNNHGFNYFFGIPLTNLRDCQPGHGTIFQFHKYLPYRTMGIVLLTTVVLHYSGVIGRSIVEQPYKSENMTQRMVHEAVDFIERNSNRPFLLLFSFLQVHTAIFASAAFRGTSRHGIYGDAVQEVDWSVGQLMEMLDRLSLRGKTLVYLTSDQGAHLEEISARGDVHGGSNGIYK
;
A
#
# COMPACT_ATOMS: atom_id res chain seq x y z
N MET A 1 25.46 -5.92 16.43
CA MET A 1 24.32 -6.51 17.17
C MET A 1 24.32 -8.01 16.84
N PRO A 2 24.29 -8.92 17.82
CA PRO A 2 24.28 -10.36 17.56
C PRO A 2 23.04 -10.74 16.72
N GLU A 3 23.14 -11.78 15.89
CA GLU A 3 22.08 -12.18 14.97
C GLU A 3 20.77 -12.56 15.69
N GLU A 4 20.88 -13.02 16.93
CA GLU A 4 19.76 -13.36 17.82
C GLU A 4 18.88 -12.15 18.24
N TRP A 5 19.37 -10.92 18.12
CA TRP A 5 18.63 -9.69 18.47
C TRP A 5 18.13 -8.91 17.23
N ARG A 6 18.31 -9.47 16.02
CA ARG A 6 17.81 -8.85 14.80
C ARG A 6 16.28 -8.95 14.74
N VAL A 7 15.61 -7.84 15.03
CA VAL A 7 14.18 -7.69 14.77
C VAL A 7 13.96 -7.57 13.27
N LEU A 8 13.11 -8.43 12.70
CA LEU A 8 12.70 -8.29 11.32
C LEU A 8 11.72 -7.13 11.17
N LYS A 9 12.03 -6.19 10.28
CA LYS A 9 11.22 -5.00 10.06
C LYS A 9 10.56 -5.07 8.69
N ASN A 10 9.24 -5.10 8.66
CA ASN A 10 8.45 -5.03 7.43
C ASN A 10 7.68 -3.70 7.38
N LYS A 11 7.73 -3.04 6.23
CA LYS A 11 6.89 -1.88 5.92
C LYS A 11 5.78 -2.31 4.96
N GLY A 12 4.54 -2.30 5.46
CA GLY A 12 3.34 -2.44 4.66
C GLY A 12 2.74 -1.07 4.30
N GLY A 13 2.31 -0.92 3.05
CA GLY A 13 1.48 0.21 2.58
C GLY A 13 2.21 1.50 2.27
N LYS A 14 1.57 2.64 2.59
CA LYS A 14 2.00 3.99 2.17
C LYS A 14 3.33 4.40 2.82
N TRP A 15 4.24 5.03 2.06
CA TRP A 15 5.54 5.51 2.57
C TRP A 15 5.72 7.04 2.62
N HIS A 16 5.26 7.78 1.60
CA HIS A 16 5.28 9.27 1.56
C HIS A 16 6.62 10.01 1.56
N LEU A 17 7.78 9.38 1.79
CA LEU A 17 9.08 10.08 1.69
C LEU A 17 9.66 10.10 0.28
N GLY A 18 8.91 9.62 -0.71
CA GLY A 18 9.39 9.46 -2.07
C GLY A 18 10.31 8.25 -2.23
N LEU A 19 10.95 8.19 -3.40
CA LEU A 19 11.90 7.14 -3.73
C LEU A 19 13.33 7.66 -3.75
N ASN A 20 13.56 8.80 -4.38
CA ASN A 20 14.88 9.24 -4.84
C ASN A 20 15.31 10.58 -4.20
N CYS A 21 16.61 10.82 -4.12
CA CYS A 21 17.20 12.08 -3.61
C CYS A 21 17.59 13.01 -4.75
N GLU A 22 18.59 12.57 -5.53
CA GLU A 22 19.29 13.40 -6.52
C GLU A 22 19.10 12.84 -7.93
N SER A 23 19.02 11.51 -8.06
CA SER A 23 18.93 10.81 -9.34
C SER A 23 17.79 9.80 -9.35
N ARG A 24 17.21 9.53 -10.52
CA ARG A 24 16.00 8.68 -10.66
C ARG A 24 16.20 7.23 -10.19
N ASP A 25 17.45 6.79 -10.02
CA ASP A 25 17.81 5.41 -9.73
C ASP A 25 18.48 5.23 -8.37
N ASP A 26 18.76 6.31 -7.61
CA ASP A 26 19.44 6.19 -6.30
C ASP A 26 18.56 5.53 -5.23
N HIS A 27 17.24 5.67 -5.36
CA HIS A 27 16.23 5.21 -4.44
C HIS A 27 16.57 5.46 -2.96
N CYS A 28 17.26 6.57 -2.65
CA CYS A 28 17.81 6.83 -1.32
C CYS A 28 16.73 6.79 -0.21
N HIS A 29 15.50 7.22 -0.52
CA HIS A 29 14.40 7.34 0.42
C HIS A 29 13.60 6.06 0.55
N HIS A 30 13.90 5.02 -0.24
CA HIS A 30 13.16 3.77 -0.19
C HIS A 30 13.21 3.13 1.22
N PRO A 31 12.11 2.52 1.73
CA PRO A 31 12.08 1.95 3.09
C PRO A 31 13.23 1.00 3.41
N ASN A 32 13.64 0.17 2.45
CA ASN A 32 14.75 -0.76 2.64
C ASN A 32 16.10 -0.08 2.93
N ASN A 33 16.27 1.18 2.51
CA ASN A 33 17.45 1.99 2.81
C ASN A 33 17.35 2.68 4.18
N HIS A 34 16.17 2.64 4.82
CA HIS A 34 15.88 3.16 6.15
C HIS A 34 15.68 2.04 7.20
N GLY A 35 16.27 0.88 6.96
CA GLY A 35 16.37 -0.21 7.93
C GLY A 35 15.20 -1.21 7.90
N PHE A 36 14.26 -1.09 6.97
CA PHE A 36 13.28 -2.15 6.70
C PHE A 36 13.93 -3.29 5.90
N ASN A 37 13.57 -4.53 6.20
CA ASN A 37 14.04 -5.70 5.46
C ASN A 37 13.19 -5.98 4.22
N TYR A 38 11.91 -5.60 4.28
CA TYR A 38 10.94 -5.85 3.23
C TYR A 38 9.93 -4.70 3.17
N PHE A 39 9.47 -4.39 1.96
CA PHE A 39 8.48 -3.36 1.68
C PHE A 39 7.44 -3.88 0.70
N PHE A 40 6.17 -3.83 1.10
CA PHE A 40 5.03 -4.12 0.24
C PHE A 40 4.03 -2.98 0.32
N GLY A 41 3.95 -2.16 -0.73
CA GLY A 41 3.05 -1.01 -0.75
C GLY A 41 3.39 -0.04 -1.87
N ILE A 42 2.85 1.17 -1.77
CA ILE A 42 3.15 2.25 -2.72
C ILE A 42 4.14 3.23 -2.09
N PRO A 43 5.21 3.59 -2.83
CA PRO A 43 6.22 4.51 -2.30
C PRO A 43 5.77 5.98 -2.31
N LEU A 44 4.69 6.28 -3.05
CA LEU A 44 4.14 7.62 -3.26
C LEU A 44 2.73 7.73 -2.68
N THR A 45 2.18 8.94 -2.65
CA THR A 45 0.78 9.19 -2.30
C THR A 45 -0.17 8.39 -3.19
N ASN A 46 -1.28 7.94 -2.63
CA ASN A 46 -2.40 7.43 -3.40
C ASN A 46 -2.96 8.59 -4.24
N LEU A 47 -2.56 8.71 -5.50
CA LEU A 47 -2.98 9.81 -6.35
C LEU A 47 -4.29 9.45 -7.05
N ARG A 48 -5.22 10.40 -7.10
CA ARG A 48 -6.40 10.30 -7.96
C ARG A 48 -5.95 10.38 -9.41
N ASP A 49 -6.56 9.57 -10.28
CA ASP A 49 -6.38 9.73 -11.71
C ASP A 49 -6.78 11.16 -12.13
N CYS A 50 -5.90 11.86 -12.85
CA CYS A 50 -6.20 13.19 -13.37
C CYS A 50 -7.40 13.18 -14.34
N GLN A 51 -7.65 12.05 -15.01
CA GLN A 51 -8.85 11.80 -15.80
C GLN A 51 -9.38 10.39 -15.47
N PRO A 52 -10.69 10.20 -15.26
CA PRO A 52 -11.26 8.88 -15.01
C PRO A 52 -10.83 7.86 -16.07
N GLY A 53 -10.24 6.73 -15.64
CA GLY A 53 -9.78 5.66 -16.52
C GLY A 53 -8.44 5.90 -17.22
N HIS A 54 -7.72 6.97 -16.87
CA HIS A 54 -6.39 7.30 -17.44
C HIS A 54 -5.24 7.13 -16.43
N GLY A 55 -5.42 6.24 -15.45
CA GLY A 55 -4.40 5.84 -14.48
C GLY A 55 -3.22 5.10 -15.09
N THR A 56 -2.54 5.69 -16.07
CA THR A 56 -1.16 5.38 -16.48
C THR A 56 -0.68 6.40 -17.50
N ILE A 57 0.49 7.01 -17.26
CA ILE A 57 1.28 7.71 -18.31
C ILE A 57 1.78 6.71 -19.39
N PHE A 58 1.52 5.42 -19.22
CA PHE A 58 1.73 4.37 -20.22
C PHE A 58 0.40 3.86 -20.78
N GLN A 59 -0.21 4.62 -21.70
CA GLN A 59 -1.23 4.05 -22.58
C GLN A 59 -0.56 3.03 -23.50
N PHE A 60 -0.65 1.74 -23.15
CA PHE A 60 -0.31 0.67 -24.06
C PHE A 60 -1.27 0.74 -25.25
N HIS A 61 -0.75 1.24 -26.38
CA HIS A 61 -1.41 1.12 -27.66
C HIS A 61 -1.63 -0.37 -27.92
N LYS A 62 -2.90 -0.77 -28.11
CA LYS A 62 -3.36 -2.17 -28.27
C LYS A 62 -2.72 -2.93 -29.44
N TYR A 63 -1.88 -2.27 -30.24
CA TYR A 63 -1.17 -2.85 -31.38
C TYR A 63 0.26 -2.29 -31.44
N LEU A 64 1.21 -3.00 -30.81
CA LEU A 64 2.64 -2.77 -31.04
C LEU A 64 3.13 -3.72 -32.14
N PRO A 65 3.73 -3.23 -33.25
CA PRO A 65 4.27 -4.10 -34.28
C PRO A 65 5.37 -5.01 -33.71
N TYR A 66 5.54 -6.23 -34.23
CA TYR A 66 6.52 -7.21 -33.73
C TYR A 66 7.95 -6.67 -33.55
N ARG A 67 8.36 -5.69 -34.38
CA ARG A 67 9.64 -4.98 -34.24
C ARG A 67 9.77 -4.21 -32.91
N THR A 68 8.69 -3.59 -32.44
CA THR A 68 8.67 -2.89 -31.15
C THR A 68 8.63 -3.85 -29.97
N MET A 69 8.04 -5.04 -30.08
CA MET A 69 8.16 -6.08 -29.05
C MET A 69 9.62 -6.52 -28.86
N GLY A 70 10.38 -6.69 -29.95
CA GLY A 70 11.80 -7.02 -29.86
C GLY A 70 12.62 -5.95 -29.14
N ILE A 71 12.36 -4.67 -29.44
CA ILE A 71 13.02 -3.54 -28.78
C ILE A 71 12.63 -3.45 -27.31
N VAL A 72 11.35 -3.60 -26.96
CA VAL A 72 10.89 -3.59 -25.56
C VAL A 72 11.48 -4.74 -24.76
N LEU A 73 11.50 -5.96 -25.33
CA LEU A 73 12.09 -7.11 -24.66
C LEU A 73 13.58 -6.88 -24.40
N LEU A 74 14.30 -6.36 -25.40
CA LEU A 74 15.73 -6.08 -25.30
C LEU A 74 16.02 -4.95 -24.30
N THR A 75 15.22 -3.89 -24.29
CA THR A 75 15.37 -2.81 -23.30
C THR A 75 15.02 -3.28 -21.90
N THR A 76 13.97 -4.09 -21.70
CA THR A 76 13.65 -4.66 -20.38
C THR A 76 14.76 -5.59 -19.88
N VAL A 77 15.33 -6.44 -20.75
CA VAL A 77 16.47 -7.29 -20.40
C VAL A 77 17.70 -6.44 -20.04
N VAL A 78 18.02 -5.41 -20.84
CA VAL A 78 19.13 -4.50 -20.53
C VAL A 78 18.91 -3.78 -19.21
N LEU A 79 17.70 -3.27 -18.95
CA LEU A 79 17.35 -2.59 -17.69
C LEU A 79 17.38 -3.53 -16.48
N HIS A 80 17.07 -4.81 -16.66
CA HIS A 80 17.19 -5.83 -15.62
C HIS A 80 18.65 -6.16 -15.30
N TYR A 81 19.47 -6.39 -16.32
CA TYR A 81 20.90 -6.66 -16.16
C TYR A 81 21.71 -5.42 -15.72
N SER A 82 21.26 -4.21 -16.05
CA SER A 82 21.89 -2.97 -15.61
C SER A 82 21.49 -2.56 -14.19
N GLY A 83 20.67 -3.36 -13.49
CA GLY A 83 20.25 -3.10 -12.11
C GLY A 83 19.24 -1.96 -11.94
N VAL A 84 18.77 -1.35 -13.03
CA VAL A 84 17.72 -0.31 -13.01
C VAL A 84 16.37 -0.94 -12.60
N ILE A 85 16.14 -2.21 -12.96
CA ILE A 85 15.03 -3.03 -12.49
C ILE A 85 15.56 -4.10 -11.52
N GLY A 86 16.24 -3.65 -10.45
CA GLY A 86 16.79 -4.52 -9.39
C GLY A 86 15.83 -4.82 -8.24
N ARG A 87 14.63 -4.23 -8.24
CA ARG A 87 13.61 -4.43 -7.20
C ARG A 87 12.34 -4.98 -7.84
N SER A 88 11.75 -6.02 -7.24
CA SER A 88 10.55 -6.67 -7.77
C SER A 88 9.35 -5.73 -7.66
N ILE A 89 9.02 -5.07 -8.76
CA ILE A 89 7.77 -4.33 -8.89
C ILE A 89 6.67 -5.39 -9.02
N VAL A 90 5.77 -5.45 -8.03
CA VAL A 90 4.68 -6.44 -8.01
C VAL A 90 3.65 -6.13 -9.09
N GLU A 91 3.26 -4.86 -9.27
CA GLU A 91 2.25 -4.44 -10.24
C GLU A 91 2.42 -2.96 -10.64
N GLN A 92 2.35 -2.65 -11.94
CA GLN A 92 2.27 -1.29 -12.52
C GLN A 92 1.44 -1.29 -13.81
N PRO A 93 0.41 -0.41 -13.97
CA PRO A 93 -0.17 0.47 -12.94
C PRO A 93 -0.77 -0.35 -11.80
N TYR A 94 -0.72 0.16 -10.57
CA TYR A 94 -1.37 -0.51 -9.46
C TYR A 94 -2.89 -0.37 -9.60
N LYS A 95 -3.61 -1.46 -9.35
CA LYS A 95 -5.08 -1.42 -9.24
C LYS A 95 -5.45 -1.11 -7.80
N SER A 96 -6.25 -0.07 -7.60
CA SER A 96 -6.78 0.29 -6.27
C SER A 96 -7.78 -0.75 -5.74
N GLU A 97 -8.47 -1.47 -6.63
CA GLU A 97 -9.39 -2.54 -6.27
C GLU A 97 -8.69 -3.63 -5.45
N ASN A 98 -9.29 -3.98 -4.30
CA ASN A 98 -8.81 -4.99 -3.36
C ASN A 98 -7.36 -4.77 -2.89
N MET A 99 -6.81 -3.56 -3.02
CA MET A 99 -5.44 -3.26 -2.60
C MET A 99 -5.28 -3.39 -1.09
N THR A 100 -6.26 -2.89 -0.31
CA THR A 100 -6.26 -3.05 1.15
C THR A 100 -6.23 -4.52 1.54
N GLN A 101 -7.09 -5.35 0.95
CA GLN A 101 -7.13 -6.80 1.22
C GLN A 101 -5.80 -7.49 0.89
N ARG A 102 -5.17 -7.16 -0.25
CA ARG A 102 -3.86 -7.72 -0.63
C ARG A 102 -2.75 -7.29 0.33
N MET A 103 -2.75 -6.03 0.78
CA MET A 103 -1.81 -5.57 1.78
C MET A 103 -1.99 -6.27 3.12
N VAL A 104 -3.24 -6.47 3.55
CA VAL A 104 -3.57 -7.21 4.79
C VAL A 104 -3.09 -8.65 4.67
N HIS A 105 -3.35 -9.31 3.54
CA HIS A 105 -2.86 -10.67 3.29
C HIS A 105 -1.34 -10.76 3.41
N GLU A 106 -0.60 -9.83 2.81
CA GLU A 106 0.87 -9.84 2.92
C GLU A 106 1.37 -9.58 4.36
N ALA A 107 0.65 -8.74 5.12
CA ALA A 107 0.95 -8.52 6.53
C ALA A 107 0.68 -9.78 7.38
N VAL A 108 -0.42 -10.46 7.12
CA VAL A 108 -0.78 -11.75 7.73
C VAL A 108 0.29 -12.80 7.41
N ASP A 109 0.67 -12.96 6.13
CA ASP A 109 1.73 -13.87 5.69
C ASP A 109 3.09 -13.53 6.30
N PHE A 110 3.38 -12.24 6.48
CA PHE A 110 4.60 -11.81 7.16
C PHE A 110 4.62 -12.25 8.63
N ILE A 111 3.51 -12.06 9.36
CA ILE A 111 3.43 -12.49 10.76
C ILE A 111 3.54 -14.02 10.85
N GLU A 112 2.86 -14.75 9.97
CA GLU A 112 2.87 -16.21 9.96
C GLU A 112 4.28 -16.78 9.72
N ARG A 113 4.99 -16.27 8.72
CA ARG A 113 6.38 -16.68 8.41
C ARG A 113 7.37 -16.36 9.53
N ASN A 114 7.02 -15.46 10.44
CA ASN A 114 7.92 -14.91 11.46
C ASN A 114 7.44 -15.12 12.89
N SER A 115 6.44 -15.98 13.12
CA SER A 115 5.84 -16.22 14.44
C SER A 115 6.84 -16.64 15.53
N ASN A 116 7.96 -17.24 15.14
CA ASN A 116 8.97 -17.78 16.06
C ASN A 116 10.09 -16.80 16.42
N ARG A 117 10.04 -15.54 15.95
CA ARG A 117 11.08 -14.52 16.20
C ARG A 117 10.47 -13.13 16.40
N PRO A 118 11.14 -12.21 17.11
CA PRO A 118 10.64 -10.85 17.25
C PRO A 118 10.58 -10.14 15.89
N PHE A 119 9.46 -9.45 15.64
CA PHE A 119 9.24 -8.68 14.43
C PHE A 119 8.68 -7.29 14.73
N LEU A 120 8.87 -6.39 13.77
CA LEU A 120 8.24 -5.08 13.70
C LEU A 120 7.49 -5.01 12.37
N LEU A 121 6.17 -4.86 12.45
CA LEU A 121 5.33 -4.58 11.29
C LEU A 121 4.86 -3.14 11.37
N LEU A 122 5.35 -2.29 10.46
CA LEU A 122 4.82 -0.93 10.28
C LEU A 122 3.82 -0.97 9.12
N PHE A 123 2.54 -1.05 9.44
CA PHE A 123 1.47 -1.12 8.46
C PHE A 123 0.77 0.24 8.33
N SER A 124 0.88 0.87 7.17
CA SER A 124 0.25 2.16 6.88
C SER A 124 -0.81 2.00 5.80
N PHE A 125 -2.08 2.03 6.20
CA PHE A 125 -3.20 1.91 5.28
C PHE A 125 -3.15 2.99 4.19
N LEU A 126 -3.64 2.62 3.00
CA LEU A 126 -3.89 3.57 1.91
C LEU A 126 -5.17 4.36 2.17
N GLN A 127 -6.19 3.64 2.67
CA GLN A 127 -7.40 4.22 3.22
C GLN A 127 -7.08 4.95 4.54
N VAL A 128 -7.73 6.05 4.87
CA VAL A 128 -8.86 6.72 4.20
C VAL A 128 -8.42 7.94 3.37
N HIS A 129 -7.21 7.90 2.80
CA HIS A 129 -6.68 9.01 1.99
C HIS A 129 -7.38 9.10 0.62
N THR A 130 -7.58 10.33 0.13
CA THR A 130 -8.09 10.58 -1.23
C THR A 130 -7.15 10.02 -2.31
N ALA A 131 -7.58 9.47 -3.44
CA ALA A 131 -8.98 9.17 -3.80
C ALA A 131 -9.53 8.04 -2.93
N ILE A 132 -10.68 8.30 -2.29
CA ILE A 132 -11.30 7.34 -1.37
C ILE A 132 -11.91 6.20 -2.19
N PHE A 133 -11.57 4.98 -1.83
CA PHE A 133 -12.13 3.75 -2.41
C PHE A 133 -12.49 2.77 -1.30
N ALA A 134 -13.40 1.86 -1.60
CA ALA A 134 -13.72 0.69 -0.80
C ALA A 134 -13.91 -0.51 -1.72
N SER A 135 -13.52 -1.70 -1.26
CA SER A 135 -13.75 -2.94 -2.01
C SER A 135 -15.25 -3.26 -2.12
N ALA A 136 -15.61 -4.13 -3.05
CA ALA A 136 -17.01 -4.43 -3.37
C ALA A 136 -17.81 -4.93 -2.15
N ALA A 137 -17.15 -5.59 -1.20
CA ALA A 137 -17.77 -6.11 0.01
C ALA A 137 -18.25 -5.02 0.99
N PHE A 138 -17.62 -3.84 0.98
CA PHE A 138 -17.94 -2.72 1.89
C PHE A 138 -18.65 -1.58 1.18
N ARG A 139 -18.74 -1.60 -0.15
CA ARG A 139 -19.31 -0.49 -0.91
C ARG A 139 -20.82 -0.38 -0.67
N GLY A 140 -21.26 0.76 -0.17
CA GLY A 140 -22.65 1.06 0.14
C GLY A 140 -23.18 0.43 1.43
N THR A 141 -22.31 -0.12 2.30
CA THR A 141 -22.72 -0.71 3.57
C THR A 141 -22.77 0.31 4.70
N SER A 142 -22.03 1.41 4.58
CA SER A 142 -21.97 2.47 5.58
C SER A 142 -23.00 3.56 5.37
N ARG A 143 -23.51 4.10 6.48
CA ARG A 143 -24.38 5.29 6.47
C ARG A 143 -23.63 6.57 6.10
N HIS A 144 -22.29 6.55 6.13
CA HIS A 144 -21.43 7.71 5.84
C HIS A 144 -20.82 7.67 4.43
N GLY A 145 -21.50 7.00 3.50
CA GLY A 145 -21.05 6.87 2.11
C GLY A 145 -19.66 6.21 2.00
N ILE A 146 -18.95 6.54 0.92
CA ILE A 146 -17.68 5.88 0.57
C ILE A 146 -16.57 6.08 1.62
N TYR A 147 -16.56 7.21 2.33
CA TYR A 147 -15.64 7.42 3.44
C TYR A 147 -15.90 6.40 4.54
N GLY A 148 -17.17 6.21 4.91
CA GLY A 148 -17.55 5.25 5.91
C GLY A 148 -17.33 3.80 5.50
N ASP A 149 -17.54 3.48 4.22
CA ASP A 149 -17.23 2.17 3.64
C ASP A 149 -15.73 1.87 3.77
N ALA A 150 -14.88 2.86 3.48
CA ALA A 150 -13.43 2.74 3.62
C ALA A 150 -12.98 2.60 5.08
N VAL A 151 -13.63 3.32 6.02
CA VAL A 151 -13.39 3.15 7.45
C VAL A 151 -13.76 1.73 7.91
N GLN A 152 -14.90 1.19 7.47
CA GLN A 152 -15.31 -0.18 7.78
C GLN A 152 -14.31 -1.22 7.23
N GLU A 153 -13.75 -0.98 6.03
CA GLU A 153 -12.73 -1.86 5.47
C GLU A 153 -11.41 -1.82 6.26
N VAL A 154 -11.00 -0.64 6.76
CA VAL A 154 -9.85 -0.51 7.66
C VAL A 154 -10.11 -1.22 9.00
N ASP A 155 -11.30 -1.06 9.58
CA ASP A 155 -11.69 -1.75 10.81
C ASP A 155 -11.64 -3.28 10.65
N TRP A 156 -12.23 -3.79 9.57
CA TRP A 156 -12.15 -5.22 9.21
C TRP A 156 -10.70 -5.68 9.07
N SER A 157 -9.86 -4.89 8.41
CA SER A 157 -8.44 -5.20 8.20
C SER A 157 -7.66 -5.30 9.51
N VAL A 158 -7.93 -4.41 10.46
CA VAL A 158 -7.37 -4.51 11.81
C VAL A 158 -7.87 -5.79 12.49
N GLY A 159 -9.17 -6.09 12.36
CA GLY A 159 -9.76 -7.35 12.84
C GLY A 159 -9.00 -8.59 12.34
N GLN A 160 -8.67 -8.67 11.05
CA GLN A 160 -7.91 -9.77 10.47
C GLN A 160 -6.50 -9.93 11.08
N LEU A 161 -5.81 -8.81 11.32
CA LEU A 161 -4.49 -8.85 11.98
C LEU A 161 -4.60 -9.32 13.43
N MET A 162 -5.63 -8.87 14.15
CA MET A 162 -5.87 -9.26 15.54
C MET A 162 -6.23 -10.74 15.66
N GLU A 163 -7.13 -11.22 14.78
CA GLU A 163 -7.50 -12.64 14.70
C GLU A 163 -6.29 -13.52 14.38
N MET A 164 -5.40 -13.09 13.48
CA MET A 164 -4.15 -13.78 13.18
C MET A 164 -3.23 -13.88 14.41
N LEU A 165 -3.10 -12.81 15.19
CA LEU A 165 -2.32 -12.81 16.42
C LEU A 165 -2.91 -13.75 17.47
N ASP A 166 -4.24 -13.84 17.56
CA ASP A 166 -4.93 -14.78 18.46
C ASP A 166 -4.72 -16.23 18.00
N ARG A 167 -4.90 -16.51 16.71
CA ARG A 167 -4.70 -17.85 16.10
C ARG A 167 -3.28 -18.38 16.32
N LEU A 168 -2.28 -17.51 16.24
CA LEU A 168 -0.87 -17.86 16.47
C LEU A 168 -0.46 -17.78 17.95
N SER A 169 -1.39 -17.48 18.87
CA SER A 169 -1.11 -17.30 20.30
C SER A 169 -0.05 -16.23 20.60
N LEU A 170 0.01 -15.19 19.78
CA LEU A 170 0.96 -14.07 19.89
C LEU A 170 0.35 -12.84 20.58
N ARG A 171 -0.97 -12.82 20.81
CA ARG A 171 -1.69 -11.68 21.39
C ARG A 171 -1.08 -11.13 22.68
N GLY A 172 -0.69 -12.02 23.60
CA GLY A 172 -0.08 -11.65 24.89
C GLY A 172 1.38 -11.20 24.81
N LYS A 173 2.01 -11.32 23.64
CA LYS A 173 3.43 -11.00 23.39
C LYS A 173 3.62 -9.89 22.36
N THR A 174 2.54 -9.33 21.83
CA THR A 174 2.57 -8.36 20.75
C THR A 174 1.95 -7.05 21.21
N LEU A 175 2.73 -5.97 21.21
CA LEU A 175 2.20 -4.63 21.37
C LEU A 175 1.61 -4.17 20.02
N VAL A 176 0.32 -3.87 20.02
CA VAL A 176 -0.38 -3.30 18.85
C VAL A 176 -0.71 -1.85 19.16
N TYR A 177 -0.31 -0.95 18.27
CA TYR A 177 -0.58 0.48 18.37
C TYR A 177 -1.20 0.97 17.06
N LEU A 178 -2.42 1.51 17.15
CA LEU A 178 -3.16 2.06 16.02
C LEU A 178 -3.29 3.57 16.20
N THR A 179 -2.94 4.33 15.18
CA THR A 179 -3.03 5.79 15.17
C THR A 179 -3.24 6.30 13.74
N SER A 180 -3.54 7.60 13.61
CA SER A 180 -3.62 8.31 12.34
C SER A 180 -2.41 9.24 12.18
N ASP A 181 -2.04 9.55 10.94
CA ASP A 181 -1.01 10.53 10.60
C ASP A 181 -1.51 11.98 10.80
N GLN A 182 -2.77 12.27 10.47
CA GLN A 182 -3.43 13.56 10.67
C GLN A 182 -4.95 13.43 10.88
N GLY A 183 -5.62 14.58 11.06
CA GLY A 183 -7.08 14.70 11.06
C GLY A 183 -7.70 14.48 9.67
N ALA A 184 -9.02 14.42 9.62
CA ALA A 184 -9.79 14.20 8.40
C ALA A 184 -9.68 15.36 7.42
N HIS A 185 -9.55 15.02 6.14
CA HIS A 185 -9.69 15.95 5.03
C HIS A 185 -11.19 16.18 4.77
N LEU A 186 -11.70 17.35 5.17
CA LEU A 186 -13.14 17.68 5.11
C LEU A 186 -13.61 18.12 3.71
N GLU A 187 -12.67 18.58 2.88
CA GLU A 187 -12.95 19.23 1.59
C GLU A 187 -12.95 18.25 0.41
N GLU A 188 -12.88 16.94 0.67
CA GLU A 188 -12.88 15.94 -0.40
C GLU A 188 -14.21 15.96 -1.16
N ILE A 189 -14.12 16.21 -2.46
CA ILE A 189 -15.27 16.25 -3.37
C ILE A 189 -15.01 15.28 -4.53
N SER A 190 -16.01 14.44 -4.79
CA SER A 190 -16.03 13.50 -5.91
C SER A 190 -15.98 14.23 -7.25
N ALA A 191 -15.60 13.53 -8.32
CA ALA A 191 -15.65 14.11 -9.68
C ALA A 191 -17.08 14.52 -10.12
N ARG A 192 -18.12 14.04 -9.41
CA ARG A 192 -19.53 14.37 -9.65
C ARG A 192 -20.04 15.49 -8.74
N GLY A 193 -19.21 16.01 -7.83
CA GLY A 193 -19.58 17.05 -6.87
C GLY A 193 -20.10 16.53 -5.52
N ASP A 194 -20.05 15.22 -5.28
CA ASP A 194 -20.49 14.64 -4.00
C ASP A 194 -19.45 14.91 -2.91
N VAL A 195 -19.87 15.33 -1.72
CA VAL A 195 -18.97 15.49 -0.59
C VAL A 195 -18.61 14.11 -0.03
N HIS A 196 -17.32 13.77 -0.05
CA HIS A 196 -16.76 12.54 0.52
C HIS A 196 -15.77 12.84 1.66
N GLY A 197 -15.77 14.07 2.16
CA GLY A 197 -14.93 14.49 3.28
C GLY A 197 -15.05 13.55 4.49
N GLY A 198 -13.95 13.42 5.23
CA GLY A 198 -13.93 12.63 6.45
C GLY A 198 -14.59 13.33 7.64
N SER A 199 -14.46 12.73 8.83
CA SER A 199 -14.99 13.29 10.08
C SER A 199 -13.88 13.57 11.09
N ASN A 200 -13.87 14.79 11.66
CA ASN A 200 -13.03 15.17 12.80
C ASN A 200 -13.76 15.05 14.15
N GLY A 201 -15.04 14.67 14.13
CA GLY A 201 -15.87 14.50 15.32
C GLY A 201 -16.06 13.03 15.70
N ILE A 202 -16.89 12.78 16.71
CA ILE A 202 -17.35 11.43 17.02
C ILE A 202 -18.03 10.86 15.77
N TYR A 203 -17.50 9.76 15.26
CA TYR A 203 -18.11 9.01 14.18
C TYR A 203 -19.43 8.41 14.71
N LYS A 204 -20.59 8.87 14.20
CA LYS A 204 -21.93 8.55 14.72
C LYS A 204 -22.74 7.70 13.77
#